data_AF-A0A9D7K047-F1
#
_entry.id   AF-A0A9D7K047-F1
#
_cell.length_a   1.000
_cell.length_b   1.000
_cell.length_c   1.000
_cell.angle_alpha   90.00
_cell.angle_beta   90.00
_cell.angle_gamma   90.00
#
_symmetry.space_group_name_H-M   'P 1'
#
loop_
_entity.id
_entity.type
_entity.pdbx_description
1 polymer ?
#
loop_
_entity_poly.entity_id
_entity_poly.type
_entity_poly.pdbx_seq_one_letter_code
_entity_poly.pdbx_strand_id
1 'polypeptide(L)'
;MNGVRITDPARSKAPMVKTSKGLKALWPNSSTCKLTVGKQDDSIVVCGGGYKILRTWIITDWCTGRDTICKQTIAVEDKTAPIARDTVLATKAADPHDCRALFDLKKLPVTDCSEVTQSYRYPYLDEATGATRIANGSLPASVWVGNGRTEITVTLTDACNNITTRKITVNVIDHTPPTPVCIEYTQVTVDPASCWAAVAARDLNTGSHDNCISQLHYAAALMSDIEKARSDYEKHIIDSCGKAAYWANKAWYDAYIEQWINCYVFTDTVNFSDCGSNQVVMRVYEADSMPRLDPHLWSCGEHAWFCYNTYQDYRIVYNQNFYGNSAKKDCEVKGPWLCKESSIGWYANLQSTYGGARVLGSNGYYAGSTFPTNASVQ
;
A
#
# COMPACT_ATOMS: atom_id res chain seq x y z
N MET A 1 -64.86 -40.97 -25.37
CA MET A 1 -63.95 -40.02 -26.06
C MET A 1 -62.60 -40.10 -25.37
N ASN A 2 -61.55 -40.44 -26.12
CA ASN A 2 -60.19 -40.62 -25.60
C ASN A 2 -59.69 -39.33 -24.93
N GLY A 3 -59.07 -39.53 -23.76
CA GLY A 3 -58.78 -38.53 -22.75
C GLY A 3 -58.14 -37.24 -23.27
N VAL A 4 -58.68 -36.14 -22.79
CA VAL A 4 -58.09 -34.81 -22.89
C VAL A 4 -56.68 -34.88 -22.29
N ARG A 5 -55.64 -34.67 -23.11
CA ARG A 5 -54.25 -34.62 -22.64
C ARG A 5 -53.92 -33.19 -22.19
N ILE A 6 -53.76 -33.03 -20.88
CA ILE A 6 -53.29 -31.79 -20.24
C ILE A 6 -51.76 -31.82 -20.22
N THR A 7 -51.12 -30.73 -20.61
CA THR A 7 -49.67 -30.59 -20.49
C THR A 7 -49.27 -30.16 -19.09
N ASP A 8 -48.15 -30.70 -18.59
CA ASP A 8 -47.59 -30.32 -17.29
C ASP A 8 -47.26 -28.81 -17.26
N PRO A 9 -47.89 -28.03 -16.36
CA PRO A 9 -47.66 -26.60 -16.23
C PRO A 9 -46.21 -26.24 -15.88
N ALA A 10 -45.44 -27.17 -15.31
CA ALA A 10 -44.01 -26.98 -15.08
C ALA A 10 -43.24 -26.73 -16.40
N ARG A 11 -43.74 -27.21 -17.54
CA ARG A 11 -43.12 -27.01 -18.86
C ARG A 11 -43.75 -25.88 -19.66
N SER A 12 -45.05 -25.63 -19.50
CA SER A 12 -45.80 -24.67 -20.32
C SER A 12 -46.13 -23.34 -19.62
N LYS A 13 -45.57 -23.08 -18.43
CA LYS A 13 -45.85 -21.92 -17.54
C LYS A 13 -47.27 -21.88 -16.95
N ALA A 14 -48.26 -22.46 -17.63
CA ALA A 14 -49.64 -22.67 -17.18
C ALA A 14 -50.24 -23.94 -17.84
N PRO A 15 -51.35 -24.50 -17.31
CA PRO A 15 -52.00 -25.66 -17.91
C PRO A 15 -52.49 -25.37 -19.33
N MET A 16 -52.20 -26.29 -20.26
CA MET A 16 -52.72 -26.25 -21.62
C MET A 16 -53.42 -27.56 -21.96
N VAL A 17 -54.41 -27.47 -22.84
CA VAL A 17 -55.12 -28.62 -23.39
C VAL A 17 -54.81 -28.79 -24.87
N LYS A 18 -54.56 -30.03 -25.31
CA LYS A 18 -54.40 -30.34 -26.74
C LYS A 18 -55.77 -30.47 -27.41
N THR A 19 -56.02 -29.63 -28.41
CA THR A 19 -57.22 -29.65 -29.26
C THR A 19 -56.87 -30.03 -30.70
N SER A 20 -57.88 -30.25 -31.56
CA SER A 20 -57.68 -30.45 -33.01
C SER A 20 -57.04 -29.24 -33.71
N LYS A 21 -57.09 -28.05 -33.10
CA LYS A 21 -56.50 -26.81 -33.61
C LYS A 21 -55.16 -26.45 -32.94
N GLY A 22 -54.58 -27.37 -32.16
CA GLY A 22 -53.32 -27.16 -31.43
C GLY A 22 -53.50 -27.04 -29.91
N LEU A 23 -52.43 -26.63 -29.22
CA LEU A 23 -52.44 -26.42 -27.76
C LEU A 23 -53.16 -25.11 -27.42
N LYS A 24 -54.11 -25.15 -26.49
CA LYS A 24 -54.83 -23.98 -26.00
C LYS A 24 -54.62 -23.81 -24.50
N ALA A 25 -54.26 -22.59 -24.07
CA ALA A 25 -54.06 -22.28 -22.66
C ALA A 25 -55.40 -22.28 -21.91
N LEU A 26 -55.41 -22.82 -20.69
CA LEU A 26 -56.60 -22.86 -19.85
C LEU A 26 -56.73 -21.61 -18.98
N TRP A 27 -55.62 -21.00 -18.53
CA TRP A 27 -55.59 -19.80 -17.68
C TRP A 27 -55.66 -18.49 -18.50
N PRO A 28 -56.32 -17.39 -18.05
CA PRO A 28 -56.98 -17.17 -16.74
C PRO A 28 -58.36 -17.81 -16.57
N ASN A 29 -58.99 -18.26 -17.64
CA ASN A 29 -60.07 -19.26 -17.74
C ASN A 29 -60.60 -19.13 -19.18
N SER A 30 -60.35 -20.11 -20.05
CA SER A 30 -60.74 -20.03 -21.46
C SER A 30 -61.99 -20.85 -21.81
N SER A 31 -62.60 -21.51 -20.82
CA SER A 31 -63.75 -22.44 -20.96
C SER A 31 -63.58 -23.49 -22.08
N THR A 32 -62.33 -23.76 -22.47
CA THR A 32 -62.01 -24.66 -23.57
C THR A 32 -62.34 -26.09 -23.16
N CYS A 33 -63.05 -26.84 -24.00
CA CYS A 33 -63.46 -28.21 -23.72
C CYS A 33 -64.27 -28.37 -22.41
N LYS A 34 -65.04 -27.33 -22.00
CA LYS A 34 -65.79 -27.32 -20.72
C LYS A 34 -64.89 -27.57 -19.49
N LEU A 35 -63.61 -27.20 -19.60
CA LEU A 35 -62.68 -27.22 -18.49
C LEU A 35 -62.67 -25.84 -17.81
N THR A 36 -62.71 -25.83 -16.48
CA THR A 36 -62.39 -24.65 -15.68
C THR A 36 -61.07 -24.85 -14.97
N VAL A 37 -60.32 -23.76 -14.79
CA VAL A 37 -59.02 -23.80 -14.14
C VAL A 37 -58.99 -22.83 -12.96
N GLY A 38 -58.54 -23.32 -11.81
CA GLY A 38 -58.20 -22.52 -10.63
C GLY A 38 -56.71 -22.67 -10.30
N LYS A 39 -56.20 -21.72 -9.49
CA LYS A 39 -54.86 -21.82 -8.90
C LYS A 39 -54.91 -21.56 -7.40
N GLN A 40 -54.06 -22.26 -6.67
CA GLN A 40 -53.71 -21.98 -5.28
C GLN A 40 -52.19 -21.85 -5.17
N ASP A 41 -51.71 -20.81 -4.51
CA ASP A 41 -50.29 -20.48 -4.40
C ASP A 41 -49.84 -20.57 -2.94
N ASP A 42 -48.92 -21.48 -2.64
CA ASP A 42 -48.23 -21.53 -1.36
C ASP A 42 -46.81 -20.98 -1.53
N SER A 43 -46.46 -19.91 -0.81
CA SER A 43 -45.15 -19.26 -0.91
C SER A 43 -44.24 -19.60 0.26
N ILE A 44 -42.97 -19.89 -0.03
CA ILE A 44 -41.90 -20.15 0.94
C ILE A 44 -40.77 -19.16 0.69
N VAL A 45 -40.45 -18.34 1.68
CA VAL A 45 -39.29 -17.43 1.62
C VAL A 45 -38.00 -18.26 1.68
N VAL A 46 -37.03 -17.96 0.82
CA VAL A 46 -35.76 -18.70 0.75
C VAL A 46 -34.62 -17.88 1.37
N CYS A 47 -34.29 -16.74 0.78
CA CYS A 47 -33.19 -15.88 1.20
C CYS A 47 -33.40 -14.47 0.62
N GLY A 48 -33.05 -13.43 1.37
CA GLY A 48 -33.26 -12.04 0.93
C GLY A 48 -34.69 -11.81 0.42
N GLY A 49 -34.81 -11.29 -0.81
CA GLY A 49 -36.08 -11.16 -1.54
C GLY A 49 -36.49 -12.38 -2.36
N GLY A 50 -35.70 -13.46 -2.35
CA GLY A 50 -35.95 -14.71 -3.07
C GLY A 50 -36.98 -15.60 -2.39
N TYR A 51 -37.86 -16.20 -3.19
CA TYR A 51 -38.94 -17.07 -2.71
C TYR A 51 -39.28 -18.18 -3.71
N LYS A 52 -39.88 -19.25 -3.22
CA LYS A 52 -40.45 -20.33 -4.02
C LYS A 52 -41.97 -20.34 -3.88
N ILE A 53 -42.68 -20.50 -4.98
CA ILE A 53 -44.13 -20.72 -5.00
C ILE A 53 -44.38 -22.17 -5.43
N LEU A 54 -45.07 -22.93 -4.58
CA LEU A 54 -45.70 -24.17 -4.96
C LEU A 54 -47.14 -23.86 -5.40
N ARG A 55 -47.34 -23.77 -6.71
CA ARG A 55 -48.64 -23.50 -7.32
C ARG A 55 -49.35 -24.82 -7.61
N THR A 56 -50.54 -24.99 -7.04
CA THR A 56 -51.44 -26.10 -7.35
C THR A 56 -52.49 -25.63 -8.34
N TRP A 57 -52.44 -26.18 -9.54
CA TRP A 57 -53.45 -26.01 -10.57
C TRP A 57 -54.56 -27.03 -10.37
N ILE A 58 -55.81 -26.57 -10.31
CA ILE A 58 -57.00 -27.40 -10.19
C ILE A 58 -57.78 -27.25 -11.49
N ILE A 59 -57.84 -28.31 -12.28
CA ILE A 59 -58.52 -28.31 -13.58
C ILE A 59 -59.75 -29.20 -13.46
N THR A 60 -60.93 -28.59 -13.46
CA THR A 60 -62.20 -29.30 -13.31
C THR A 60 -62.85 -29.50 -14.66
N ASP A 61 -63.17 -30.74 -14.99
CA ASP A 61 -63.99 -31.07 -16.15
C ASP A 61 -65.47 -31.06 -15.77
N TRP A 62 -66.20 -30.05 -16.25
CA TRP A 62 -67.64 -29.92 -15.99
C TRP A 62 -68.48 -31.07 -16.53
N CYS A 63 -67.97 -31.80 -17.52
CA CYS A 63 -68.71 -32.94 -18.10
C CYS A 63 -68.66 -34.17 -17.20
N THR A 64 -67.56 -34.35 -16.47
CA THR A 64 -67.32 -35.57 -15.67
C THR A 64 -67.29 -35.32 -14.16
N GLY A 65 -67.23 -34.06 -13.73
CA GLY A 65 -67.07 -33.67 -12.33
C GLY A 65 -65.73 -34.07 -11.73
N ARG A 66 -64.73 -34.41 -12.56
CA ARG A 66 -63.40 -34.85 -12.11
C ARG A 66 -62.41 -33.71 -12.15
N ASP A 67 -61.57 -33.66 -11.13
CA ASP A 67 -60.45 -32.73 -11.04
C ASP A 67 -59.13 -33.39 -11.45
N THR A 68 -58.36 -32.67 -12.24
CA THR A 68 -56.95 -32.96 -12.48
C THR A 68 -56.11 -31.93 -11.73
N ILE A 69 -55.24 -32.41 -10.84
CA ILE A 69 -54.36 -31.57 -10.04
C ILE A 69 -52.96 -31.61 -10.62
N CYS A 70 -52.39 -30.45 -10.93
CA CYS A 70 -51.00 -30.32 -11.39
C CYS A 70 -50.24 -29.35 -10.48
N LYS A 71 -49.07 -29.78 -9.97
CA LYS A 71 -48.20 -28.91 -9.16
C LYS A 71 -47.14 -28.27 -10.03
N GLN A 72 -46.90 -26.99 -9.84
CA GLN A 72 -45.87 -26.20 -10.50
C GLN A 72 -45.01 -25.53 -9.43
N THR A 73 -43.70 -25.68 -9.52
CA THR A 73 -42.76 -24.93 -8.68
C THR A 73 -42.23 -23.73 -9.46
N ILE A 74 -42.34 -22.54 -8.87
CA ILE A 74 -41.77 -21.30 -9.41
C ILE A 74 -40.74 -20.81 -8.40
N ALA A 75 -39.52 -20.52 -8.83
CA ALA A 75 -38.47 -20.01 -7.96
C ALA A 75 -38.01 -18.63 -8.44
N VAL A 76 -37.94 -17.68 -7.52
CA VAL A 76 -37.26 -16.39 -7.67
C VAL A 76 -36.01 -16.47 -6.83
N GLU A 77 -34.86 -16.44 -7.49
CA GLU A 77 -33.55 -16.64 -6.87
C GLU A 77 -32.67 -15.42 -7.12
N ASP A 78 -31.96 -14.97 -6.10
CA ASP A 78 -30.87 -14.01 -6.26
C ASP A 78 -29.57 -14.76 -6.57
N LYS A 79 -28.94 -14.38 -7.68
CA LYS A 79 -27.65 -14.92 -8.14
C LYS A 79 -26.62 -13.82 -8.36
N THR A 80 -26.95 -12.60 -7.98
CA THR A 80 -26.10 -11.43 -8.18
C THR A 80 -25.40 -11.10 -6.88
N ALA A 81 -24.08 -11.02 -6.93
CA ALA A 81 -23.30 -10.66 -5.76
C ALA A 81 -23.34 -9.14 -5.49
N PRO A 82 -23.15 -8.72 -4.22
CA PRO A 82 -23.14 -7.31 -3.86
C PRO A 82 -22.10 -6.51 -4.62
N ILE A 83 -22.44 -5.26 -4.98
CA ILE A 83 -21.52 -4.35 -5.66
C ILE A 83 -21.00 -3.31 -4.66
N ALA A 84 -19.69 -3.24 -4.51
CA ALA A 84 -18.98 -2.23 -3.71
C ALA A 84 -17.72 -1.74 -4.44
N ARG A 85 -17.04 -0.73 -3.89
CA ARG A 85 -15.77 -0.19 -4.41
C ARG A 85 -14.67 -0.29 -3.34
N ASP A 86 -13.44 -0.38 -3.80
CA ASP A 86 -12.27 -0.28 -2.92
C ASP A 86 -12.18 1.13 -2.32
N THR A 87 -11.59 1.23 -1.13
CA THR A 87 -11.44 2.50 -0.40
C THR A 87 -10.00 2.64 0.08
N VAL A 88 -9.50 3.88 0.14
CA VAL A 88 -8.21 4.23 0.73
C VAL A 88 -8.47 5.16 1.91
N LEU A 89 -7.98 4.81 3.10
CA LEU A 89 -8.05 5.70 4.26
C LEU A 89 -6.85 6.64 4.29
N ALA A 90 -6.99 7.76 5.01
CA ALA A 90 -5.90 8.70 5.21
C ALA A 90 -4.71 8.02 5.90
N THR A 91 -3.50 8.35 5.45
CA THR A 91 -2.26 7.92 6.10
C THR A 91 -2.23 8.43 7.55
N LYS A 92 -1.79 7.57 8.47
CA LYS A 92 -1.58 7.94 9.87
C LYS A 92 -0.12 7.78 10.26
N ALA A 93 0.35 8.64 11.14
CA ALA A 93 1.64 8.42 11.81
C ALA A 93 1.51 7.22 12.76
N ALA A 94 2.57 6.43 12.87
CA ALA A 94 2.71 5.41 13.89
C ALA A 94 2.74 6.05 15.29
N ASP A 95 2.24 5.33 16.30
CA ASP A 95 2.46 5.73 17.68
C ASP A 95 3.96 5.58 18.05
N PRO A 96 4.56 6.55 18.77
CA PRO A 96 5.99 6.52 19.11
C PRO A 96 6.45 5.31 19.92
N HIS A 97 5.55 4.54 20.52
CA HIS A 97 5.89 3.39 21.36
C HIS A 97 5.45 2.04 20.79
N ASP A 98 4.42 2.02 19.95
CA ASP A 98 3.78 0.77 19.53
C ASP A 98 3.87 0.49 18.01
N CYS A 99 4.41 1.41 17.20
CA CYS A 99 4.70 1.19 15.78
C CYS A 99 3.51 0.75 14.91
N ARG A 100 2.35 1.18 15.38
CA ARG A 100 1.04 0.89 14.82
C ARG A 100 0.16 2.12 14.98
N ALA A 101 -0.86 2.20 14.13
CA ALA A 101 -1.90 3.22 14.24
C ALA A 101 -3.27 2.56 14.30
N LEU A 102 -4.18 3.15 15.07
CA LEU A 102 -5.56 2.71 15.19
C LEU A 102 -6.38 3.25 14.01
N PHE A 103 -7.08 2.37 13.29
CA PHE A 103 -7.99 2.72 12.20
C PHE A 103 -9.42 2.30 12.50
N ASP A 104 -10.36 3.21 12.28
CA ASP A 104 -11.79 2.91 12.33
C ASP A 104 -12.27 2.48 10.95
N LEU A 105 -12.49 1.18 10.79
CA LEU A 105 -13.04 0.59 9.58
C LEU A 105 -14.56 0.72 9.60
N LYS A 106 -15.09 1.56 8.71
CA LYS A 106 -16.53 1.69 8.47
C LYS A 106 -16.99 0.61 7.49
N LYS A 107 -18.29 0.27 7.53
CA LYS A 107 -18.92 -0.52 6.47
C LYS A 107 -18.74 0.18 5.13
N LEU A 108 -18.36 -0.56 4.10
CA LEU A 108 -18.30 -0.07 2.73
C LEU A 108 -19.72 0.25 2.24
N PRO A 109 -19.91 1.29 1.40
CA PRO A 109 -21.15 1.49 0.66
C PRO A 109 -21.38 0.33 -0.31
N VAL A 110 -22.58 -0.24 -0.29
CA VAL A 110 -22.95 -1.41 -1.09
C VAL A 110 -24.24 -1.15 -1.86
N THR A 111 -24.31 -1.67 -3.08
CA THR A 111 -25.54 -1.80 -3.85
C THR A 111 -25.88 -3.27 -3.98
N ASP A 112 -27.00 -3.66 -3.40
CA ASP A 112 -27.59 -5.00 -3.47
C ASP A 112 -29.11 -4.88 -3.24
N CYS A 113 -29.87 -5.91 -3.62
CA CYS A 113 -31.32 -5.94 -3.37
C CYS A 113 -31.69 -6.58 -2.02
N SER A 114 -30.70 -7.05 -1.26
CA SER A 114 -30.84 -7.66 0.04
C SER A 114 -29.85 -7.08 1.08
N GLU A 115 -30.02 -7.46 2.34
CA GLU A 115 -29.10 -7.09 3.42
C GLU A 115 -27.73 -7.74 3.20
N VAL A 116 -26.66 -6.97 3.42
CA VAL A 116 -25.28 -7.41 3.19
C VAL A 116 -24.46 -7.36 4.46
N THR A 117 -23.94 -8.53 4.86
CA THR A 117 -22.96 -8.65 5.93
C THR A 117 -21.56 -8.36 5.40
N GLN A 118 -20.72 -7.73 6.24
CA GLN A 118 -19.37 -7.37 5.87
C GLN A 118 -18.39 -7.86 6.93
N SER A 119 -17.42 -8.68 6.51
CA SER A 119 -16.32 -9.14 7.33
C SER A 119 -15.00 -8.68 6.75
N TYR A 120 -13.98 -8.49 7.59
CA TYR A 120 -12.65 -8.10 7.15
C TYR A 120 -11.63 -9.16 7.53
N ARG A 121 -10.52 -9.19 6.78
CA ARG A 121 -9.32 -9.95 7.11
C ARG A 121 -8.05 -9.26 6.59
N TYR A 122 -6.97 -9.29 7.34
CA TYR A 122 -5.66 -8.80 6.90
C TYR A 122 -4.50 -9.47 7.65
N PRO A 123 -3.33 -9.62 7.03
CA PRO A 123 -2.13 -10.13 7.71
C PRO A 123 -1.49 -9.05 8.60
N TYR A 124 -0.94 -9.46 9.74
CA TYR A 124 -0.09 -8.62 10.60
C TYR A 124 1.06 -9.46 11.17
N LEU A 125 2.17 -8.80 11.52
CA LEU A 125 3.30 -9.44 12.20
C LEU A 125 3.05 -9.45 13.71
N ASP A 126 3.11 -10.61 14.34
CA ASP A 126 3.02 -10.75 15.79
C ASP A 126 4.42 -10.56 16.41
N GLU A 127 4.64 -9.43 17.08
CA GLU A 127 5.94 -9.05 17.63
C GLU A 127 6.48 -10.04 18.67
N ALA A 128 5.62 -10.73 19.41
CA ALA A 128 6.04 -11.68 20.44
C ALA A 128 6.63 -12.96 19.83
N THR A 129 6.21 -13.31 18.60
CA THR A 129 6.56 -14.58 17.95
C THR A 129 7.32 -14.42 16.64
N GLY A 130 7.36 -13.21 16.08
CA GLY A 130 7.87 -12.93 14.73
C GLY A 130 7.04 -13.58 13.61
N ALA A 131 5.86 -14.12 13.92
CA ALA A 131 5.04 -14.85 12.96
C ALA A 131 3.96 -13.95 12.34
N THR A 132 3.71 -14.13 11.03
CA THR A 132 2.57 -13.48 10.38
C THR A 132 1.27 -14.17 10.78
N ARG A 133 0.34 -13.40 11.36
CA ARG A 133 -1.00 -13.84 11.76
C ARG A 133 -2.06 -13.12 10.94
N ILE A 134 -3.30 -13.61 10.99
CA ILE A 134 -4.44 -12.99 10.32
C ILE A 134 -5.36 -12.37 11.36
N ALA A 135 -5.60 -11.07 11.26
CA ALA A 135 -6.66 -10.39 11.98
C ALA A 135 -7.94 -10.47 11.15
N ASN A 136 -9.06 -10.82 11.79
CA ASN A 136 -10.37 -10.89 11.14
C ASN A 136 -11.50 -10.48 12.08
N GLY A 137 -12.62 -10.05 11.50
CA GLY A 137 -13.79 -9.62 12.26
C GLY A 137 -14.93 -9.14 11.37
N SER A 138 -15.94 -8.51 11.96
CA SER A 138 -17.07 -7.90 11.24
C SER A 138 -16.96 -6.38 11.23
N LEU A 139 -17.46 -5.73 10.17
CA LEU A 139 -17.51 -4.26 10.10
C LEU A 139 -18.83 -3.71 10.69
N PRO A 140 -18.81 -2.54 11.35
CA PRO A 140 -17.64 -1.68 11.59
C PRO A 140 -16.74 -2.20 12.74
N ALA A 141 -15.45 -1.86 12.70
CA ALA A 141 -14.47 -2.25 13.72
C ALA A 141 -13.33 -1.23 13.83
N SER A 142 -12.66 -1.17 14.99
CA SER A 142 -11.41 -0.45 15.16
C SER A 142 -10.26 -1.45 15.22
N VAL A 143 -9.24 -1.25 14.38
CA VAL A 143 -8.14 -2.20 14.20
C VAL A 143 -6.79 -1.50 14.29
N TRP A 144 -5.83 -2.16 14.91
CA TRP A 144 -4.44 -1.71 14.90
C TRP A 144 -3.72 -2.25 13.68
N VAL A 145 -3.02 -1.37 12.98
CA VAL A 145 -2.25 -1.70 11.78
C VAL A 145 -0.83 -1.22 11.97
N GLY A 146 0.13 -2.10 11.72
CA GLY A 146 1.57 -1.80 11.84
C GLY A 146 2.08 -0.87 10.74
N ASN A 147 3.35 -0.46 10.87
CA ASN A 147 4.03 0.41 9.91
C ASN A 147 3.94 -0.10 8.46
N GLY A 148 3.86 0.82 7.52
CA GLY A 148 3.78 0.57 6.08
C GLY A 148 2.35 0.43 5.54
N ARG A 149 2.29 -0.03 4.28
CA ARG A 149 1.04 -0.16 3.53
C ARG A 149 0.40 -1.52 3.75
N THR A 150 -0.84 -1.52 4.24
CA THR A 150 -1.63 -2.75 4.47
C THR A 150 -2.90 -2.74 3.63
N GLU A 151 -3.18 -3.87 2.97
CA GLU A 151 -4.44 -4.10 2.24
C GLU A 151 -5.38 -4.98 3.07
N ILE A 152 -6.45 -4.38 3.58
CA ILE A 152 -7.49 -5.09 4.32
C ILE A 152 -8.53 -5.62 3.35
N THR A 153 -8.68 -6.94 3.29
CA THR A 153 -9.69 -7.58 2.44
C THR A 153 -11.03 -7.61 3.16
N VAL A 154 -12.06 -7.03 2.55
CA VAL A 154 -13.44 -7.05 3.01
C VAL A 154 -14.24 -8.03 2.17
N THR A 155 -14.88 -8.99 2.82
CA THR A 155 -15.81 -9.95 2.22
C THR A 155 -17.23 -9.49 2.49
N LEU A 156 -17.96 -9.21 1.41
CA LEU A 156 -19.36 -8.86 1.40
C LEU A 156 -20.18 -10.11 1.07
N THR A 157 -21.14 -10.45 1.93
CA THR A 157 -22.02 -11.61 1.76
C THR A 157 -23.45 -11.16 1.90
N ASP A 158 -24.21 -11.32 0.82
CA ASP A 158 -25.65 -11.02 0.80
C ASP A 158 -26.46 -12.09 1.57
N ALA A 159 -27.78 -11.90 1.64
CA ALA A 159 -28.66 -12.84 2.32
C ALA A 159 -28.78 -14.21 1.62
N CYS A 160 -28.44 -14.30 0.33
CA CYS A 160 -28.47 -15.51 -0.50
C CYS A 160 -27.11 -16.21 -0.64
N ASN A 161 -26.10 -15.76 0.10
CA ASN A 161 -24.70 -16.21 0.07
C ASN A 161 -23.95 -15.92 -1.23
N ASN A 162 -24.39 -14.94 -2.03
CA ASN A 162 -23.54 -14.39 -3.08
C ASN A 162 -22.45 -13.51 -2.44
N ILE A 163 -21.21 -13.66 -2.93
CA ILE A 163 -20.03 -13.08 -2.28
C ILE A 163 -19.27 -12.18 -3.26
N THR A 164 -18.89 -10.99 -2.78
CA THR A 164 -17.92 -10.11 -3.43
C THR A 164 -16.81 -9.76 -2.44
N THR A 165 -15.57 -9.59 -2.93
CA THR A 165 -14.46 -9.08 -2.12
C THR A 165 -14.01 -7.70 -2.59
N ARG A 166 -13.64 -6.84 -1.64
CA ARG A 166 -13.09 -5.49 -1.87
C ARG A 166 -11.97 -5.20 -0.90
N LYS A 167 -11.23 -4.11 -1.14
CA LYS A 167 -10.08 -3.72 -0.33
C LYS A 167 -10.28 -2.38 0.34
N ILE A 168 -9.84 -2.30 1.60
CA ILE A 168 -9.54 -1.05 2.29
C ILE A 168 -8.01 -0.95 2.38
N THR A 169 -7.42 0.02 1.69
CA THR A 169 -5.99 0.29 1.81
C THR A 169 -5.75 1.30 2.92
N VAL A 170 -4.82 0.99 3.80
CA VAL A 170 -4.35 1.89 4.86
C VAL A 170 -2.84 2.01 4.78
N ASN A 171 -2.31 3.14 5.21
CA ASN A 171 -0.89 3.39 5.26
C ASN A 171 -0.52 3.97 6.62
N VAL A 172 0.45 3.36 7.27
CA VAL A 172 1.07 3.88 8.49
C VAL A 172 2.48 4.28 8.13
N ILE A 173 2.91 5.45 8.59
CA ILE A 173 4.26 5.96 8.37
C ILE A 173 4.91 6.27 9.71
N ASP A 174 6.19 5.96 9.82
CA ASP A 174 6.99 6.38 10.96
C ASP A 174 7.61 7.76 10.71
N HIS A 175 7.57 8.57 11.76
CA HIS A 175 8.14 9.92 11.82
C HIS A 175 9.06 10.09 13.04
N THR A 176 9.21 9.05 13.85
CA THR A 176 10.09 9.08 15.02
C THR A 176 11.48 8.72 14.51
N PRO A 177 12.45 9.64 14.58
CA PRO A 177 13.79 9.31 14.12
C PRO A 177 14.46 8.34 15.11
N PRO A 178 15.47 7.57 14.66
CA PRO A 178 16.14 6.57 15.50
C PRO A 178 16.83 7.23 16.70
N THR A 179 17.01 6.51 17.80
CA THR A 179 17.84 6.96 18.91
C THR A 179 19.29 6.50 18.70
N PRO A 180 20.25 7.43 18.45
CA PRO A 180 21.65 7.09 18.35
C PRO A 180 22.20 6.77 19.74
N VAL A 181 23.04 5.75 19.80
CA VAL A 181 23.84 5.41 20.98
C VAL A 181 25.27 5.16 20.51
N CYS A 182 26.14 6.14 20.75
CA CYS A 182 27.54 6.14 20.31
C CYS A 182 28.54 5.87 21.43
N ILE A 183 29.72 5.40 21.05
CA ILE A 183 30.92 5.41 21.89
C ILE A 183 31.44 6.85 21.98
N GLU A 184 31.60 7.37 23.19
CA GLU A 184 32.04 8.77 23.43
C GLU A 184 33.52 8.98 23.09
N TYR A 185 34.38 8.01 23.42
CA TYR A 185 35.81 8.09 23.17
C TYR A 185 36.32 6.83 22.46
N THR A 186 36.82 7.02 21.23
CA THR A 186 37.46 5.97 20.43
C THR A 186 38.93 6.32 20.24
N GLN A 187 39.83 5.38 20.55
CA GLN A 187 41.26 5.53 20.35
C GLN A 187 41.71 4.65 19.19
N VAL A 188 42.38 5.24 18.21
CA VAL A 188 42.99 4.52 17.08
C VAL A 188 44.46 4.87 16.95
N THR A 189 45.25 3.88 16.53
CA THR A 189 46.65 4.07 16.19
C THR A 189 46.77 4.35 14.70
N VAL A 190 47.44 5.45 14.34
CA VAL A 190 47.81 5.74 12.95
C VAL A 190 48.86 4.73 12.50
N ASP A 191 48.70 4.16 11.31
CA ASP A 191 49.72 3.28 10.74
C ASP A 191 51.01 4.09 10.49
N PRO A 192 52.14 3.75 11.14
CA PRO A 192 53.39 4.48 10.96
C PRO A 192 53.99 4.36 9.55
N ALA A 193 53.55 3.40 8.74
CA ALA A 193 54.04 3.23 7.36
C ALA A 193 53.23 4.05 6.35
N SER A 194 51.90 4.10 6.49
CA SER A 194 51.00 4.77 5.55
C SER A 194 50.45 6.11 6.05
N CYS A 195 50.69 6.47 7.31
CA CYS A 195 50.28 7.72 7.95
C CYS A 195 48.76 7.99 7.90
N TRP A 196 47.93 6.94 7.95
CA TRP A 196 46.49 7.10 8.14
C TRP A 196 45.92 6.07 9.12
N ALA A 197 44.78 6.42 9.71
CA ALA A 197 43.88 5.53 10.43
C ALA A 197 42.47 5.66 9.87
N ALA A 198 41.64 4.65 10.08
CA ALA A 198 40.24 4.68 9.68
C ALA A 198 39.34 4.04 10.73
N VAL A 199 38.16 4.62 10.90
CA VAL A 199 37.12 4.10 11.81
C VAL A 199 35.83 3.97 11.03
N ALA A 200 35.27 2.76 10.99
CA ALA A 200 33.96 2.56 10.35
C ALA A 200 32.86 3.15 11.24
N ALA A 201 31.85 3.78 10.65
CA ALA A 201 30.74 4.38 11.39
C ALA A 201 30.02 3.36 12.29
N ARG A 202 29.83 2.13 11.81
CA ARG A 202 29.24 1.04 12.57
C ARG A 202 30.01 0.68 13.85
N ASP A 203 31.33 0.90 13.88
CA ASP A 203 32.18 0.56 15.02
C ASP A 203 32.05 1.60 16.14
N LEU A 204 31.46 2.77 15.85
CA LEU A 204 31.13 3.81 16.84
C LEU A 204 29.78 3.55 17.53
N ASN A 205 28.98 2.60 17.04
CA ASN A 205 27.66 2.29 17.56
C ASN A 205 27.74 1.36 18.79
N THR A 206 27.00 1.69 19.85
CA THR A 206 26.90 0.87 21.08
C THR A 206 25.44 0.55 21.46
N GLY A 207 24.57 0.41 20.45
CA GLY A 207 23.19 -0.02 20.63
C GLY A 207 22.15 1.00 20.22
N SER A 208 22.43 1.78 19.16
CA SER A 208 21.43 2.62 18.51
C SER A 208 20.21 1.77 18.14
N HIS A 209 19.03 2.32 18.37
CA HIS A 209 17.78 1.62 18.18
C HIS A 209 16.71 2.58 17.70
N ASP A 210 15.72 2.04 17.00
CA ASP A 210 14.51 2.74 16.65
C ASP A 210 13.30 2.00 17.24
N ASN A 211 12.18 2.70 17.44
CA ASN A 211 10.96 2.09 17.96
C ASN A 211 10.32 1.14 16.93
N CYS A 212 10.32 1.48 15.64
CA CYS A 212 9.57 0.75 14.61
C CYS A 212 10.42 0.01 13.61
N ILE A 213 11.71 0.33 13.57
CA ILE A 213 12.63 -0.16 12.56
C ILE A 213 13.80 -0.87 13.23
N SER A 214 14.03 -2.11 12.82
CA SER A 214 15.18 -2.90 13.31
C SER A 214 16.42 -2.76 12.44
N GLN A 215 16.26 -2.35 11.18
CA GLN A 215 17.36 -2.18 10.24
C GLN A 215 17.78 -0.70 10.18
N LEU A 216 18.97 -0.42 10.69
CA LEU A 216 19.56 0.92 10.73
C LEU A 216 20.79 1.01 9.83
N HIS A 217 21.01 2.18 9.22
CA HIS A 217 22.22 2.54 8.50
C HIS A 217 23.04 3.55 9.31
N TYR A 218 24.37 3.43 9.26
CA TYR A 218 25.29 4.27 10.00
C TYR A 218 26.22 4.99 9.04
N ALA A 219 26.42 6.29 9.24
CA ALA A 219 27.46 7.03 8.55
C ALA A 219 28.11 8.00 9.52
N ALA A 220 29.38 8.32 9.29
CA ALA A 220 30.13 9.24 10.15
C ALA A 220 30.92 10.26 9.31
N ALA A 221 31.21 11.40 9.93
CA ALA A 221 32.04 12.45 9.36
C ALA A 221 32.78 13.22 10.46
N LEU A 222 33.86 13.89 10.10
CA LEU A 222 34.52 14.85 10.99
C LEU A 222 33.62 16.09 11.15
N MET A 223 33.52 16.60 12.38
CA MET A 223 32.75 17.82 12.64
C MET A 223 33.27 19.00 11.81
N SER A 224 34.60 19.10 11.63
CA SER A 224 35.23 20.11 10.80
C SER A 224 34.78 20.06 9.34
N ASP A 225 34.57 18.86 8.79
CA ASP A 225 34.16 18.68 7.40
C ASP A 225 32.68 19.05 7.21
N ILE A 226 31.85 18.72 8.20
CA ILE A 226 30.44 19.11 8.24
C ILE A 226 30.30 20.64 8.29
N GLU A 227 31.01 21.29 9.21
CA GLU A 227 30.99 22.75 9.37
C GLU A 227 31.51 23.46 8.12
N LYS A 228 32.61 22.96 7.56
CA LYS A 228 33.18 23.48 6.31
C LYS A 228 32.19 23.35 5.15
N ALA A 229 31.62 22.17 4.95
CA ALA A 229 30.67 21.92 3.87
C ALA A 229 29.45 22.85 3.98
N ARG A 230 28.90 23.00 5.19
CA ARG A 230 27.77 23.92 5.44
C ARG A 230 28.13 25.36 5.10
N SER A 231 29.25 25.84 5.62
CA SER A 231 29.71 27.21 5.42
C SER A 231 30.00 27.50 3.94
N ASP A 232 30.69 26.60 3.25
CA ASP A 232 31.04 26.76 1.83
C ASP A 232 29.77 26.77 0.96
N TYR A 233 28.82 25.88 1.23
CA TYR A 233 27.54 25.83 0.52
C TYR A 233 26.73 27.12 0.75
N GLU A 234 26.53 27.51 2.01
CA GLU A 234 25.79 28.73 2.35
C GLU A 234 26.40 29.96 1.66
N LYS A 235 27.72 30.11 1.75
CA LYS A 235 28.45 31.19 1.08
C LYS A 235 28.18 31.17 -0.43
N HIS A 236 28.29 30.02 -1.08
CA HIS A 236 28.06 29.89 -2.51
C HIS A 236 26.64 30.32 -2.92
N ILE A 237 25.63 29.91 -2.15
CA ILE A 237 24.24 30.30 -2.41
C ILE A 237 24.03 31.80 -2.19
N ILE A 238 24.58 32.38 -1.13
CA ILE A 238 24.47 33.82 -0.88
C ILE A 238 25.14 34.61 -2.01
N ASP A 239 26.33 34.19 -2.44
CA ASP A 239 27.11 34.86 -3.49
C ASP A 239 26.42 34.72 -4.87
N SER A 240 25.76 33.58 -5.15
CA SER A 240 25.13 33.29 -6.45
C SER A 240 23.68 33.75 -6.57
N CYS A 241 22.90 33.62 -5.49
CA CYS A 241 21.45 33.84 -5.48
C CYS A 241 21.04 35.14 -4.78
N GLY A 242 21.97 35.77 -4.06
CA GLY A 242 21.74 36.98 -3.28
C GLY A 242 21.21 36.68 -1.89
N LYS A 243 21.73 37.45 -0.91
CA LYS A 243 21.40 37.33 0.51
C LYS A 243 19.89 37.40 0.79
N ALA A 244 19.16 38.31 0.14
CA ALA A 244 17.73 38.46 0.35
C ALA A 244 16.93 37.21 -0.03
N ALA A 245 17.27 36.57 -1.15
CA ALA A 245 16.61 35.36 -1.63
C ALA A 245 16.91 34.15 -0.73
N TYR A 246 18.15 34.06 -0.21
CA TYR A 246 18.55 33.04 0.76
C TYR A 246 17.70 33.13 2.03
N TRP A 247 17.62 34.29 2.67
CA TRP A 247 16.86 34.46 3.91
C TRP A 247 15.35 34.28 3.71
N ALA A 248 14.81 34.69 2.56
CA ALA A 248 13.40 34.44 2.21
C ALA A 248 13.06 32.94 2.08
N ASN A 249 14.05 32.09 1.82
CA ASN A 249 13.90 30.64 1.62
C ASN A 249 14.75 29.81 2.59
N LYS A 250 15.11 30.38 3.75
CA LYS A 250 16.08 29.79 4.69
C LYS A 250 15.76 28.34 5.06
N ALA A 251 14.51 28.06 5.42
CA ALA A 251 14.07 26.71 5.77
C ALA A 251 14.26 25.69 4.63
N TRP A 252 14.06 26.11 3.38
CA TRP A 252 14.28 25.26 2.21
C TRP A 252 15.77 24.99 2.01
N TYR A 253 16.60 26.03 2.10
CA TYR A 253 18.05 25.88 1.96
C TYR A 253 18.67 25.06 3.09
N ASP A 254 18.21 25.22 4.33
CA ASP A 254 18.69 24.44 5.46
C ASP A 254 18.44 22.95 5.26
N ALA A 255 17.21 22.57 4.87
CA ALA A 255 16.89 21.19 4.55
C ALA A 255 17.72 20.65 3.36
N TYR A 256 17.91 21.48 2.34
CA TYR A 256 18.65 21.11 1.14
C TYR A 256 20.16 20.91 1.41
N ILE A 257 20.75 21.80 2.21
CA ILE A 257 22.15 21.70 2.63
C ILE A 257 22.34 20.48 3.53
N GLU A 258 21.43 20.21 4.48
CA GLU A 258 21.49 19.00 5.31
C GLU A 258 21.48 17.72 4.47
N GLN A 259 20.57 17.64 3.49
CA GLN A 259 20.49 16.48 2.61
C GLN A 259 21.77 16.30 1.80
N TRP A 260 22.34 17.39 1.30
CA TRP A 260 23.60 17.34 0.57
C TRP A 260 24.75 16.86 1.47
N ILE A 261 24.86 17.39 2.69
CA ILE A 261 25.85 16.96 3.68
C ILE A 261 25.66 15.47 4.02
N ASN A 262 24.41 15.05 4.25
CA ASN A 262 24.06 13.67 4.54
C ASN A 262 24.61 12.68 3.52
N CYS A 263 24.68 13.04 2.22
CA CYS A 263 25.08 12.09 1.19
C CYS A 263 26.47 12.30 0.60
N TYR A 264 27.06 13.48 0.76
CA TYR A 264 28.33 13.84 0.12
C TYR A 264 29.45 14.18 1.11
N VAL A 265 29.15 14.23 2.41
CA VAL A 265 30.12 14.49 3.48
C VAL A 265 30.22 13.30 4.42
N PHE A 266 29.08 12.73 4.82
CA PHE A 266 29.06 11.49 5.59
C PHE A 266 29.54 10.30 4.75
N THR A 267 30.26 9.39 5.39
CA THR A 267 30.83 8.20 4.76
C THR A 267 30.66 6.97 5.64
N ASP A 268 30.86 5.79 5.05
CA ASP A 268 30.89 4.52 5.81
C ASP A 268 32.07 4.46 6.78
N THR A 269 33.14 5.17 6.47
CA THR A 269 34.41 5.15 7.20
C THR A 269 35.01 6.55 7.24
N VAL A 270 35.40 7.00 8.43
CA VAL A 270 36.12 8.26 8.64
C VAL A 270 37.61 7.99 8.65
N ASN A 271 38.35 8.73 7.83
CA ASN A 271 39.80 8.61 7.73
C ASN A 271 40.48 9.74 8.51
N PHE A 272 41.60 9.41 9.16
CA PHE A 272 42.42 10.33 9.95
C PHE A 272 43.84 10.29 9.42
N SER A 273 44.36 11.43 8.96
CA SER A 273 45.74 11.59 8.49
C SER A 273 46.69 12.15 9.55
N ASP A 274 46.14 12.73 10.62
CA ASP A 274 46.89 13.50 11.60
C ASP A 274 46.62 12.99 13.02
N CYS A 275 47.65 13.12 13.87
CA CYS A 275 47.55 12.80 15.29
C CYS A 275 46.80 13.92 16.02
N GLY A 276 45.97 13.56 16.99
CA GLY A 276 45.28 14.54 17.85
C GLY A 276 43.89 14.06 18.27
N SER A 277 43.14 14.98 18.85
CA SER A 277 41.73 14.78 19.17
C SER A 277 40.89 15.37 18.05
N ASN A 278 40.05 14.54 17.45
CA ASN A 278 39.11 14.94 16.42
C ASN A 278 37.69 14.66 16.90
N GLN A 279 36.78 15.59 16.68
CA GLN A 279 35.35 15.37 16.93
C GLN A 279 34.73 14.68 15.71
N VAL A 280 34.16 13.51 15.94
CA VAL A 280 33.46 12.71 14.92
C VAL A 280 31.98 12.75 15.24
N VAL A 281 31.16 12.95 14.22
CA VAL A 281 29.70 12.88 14.32
C VAL A 281 29.24 11.60 13.67
N MET A 282 28.45 10.79 14.39
CA MET A 282 27.77 9.63 13.82
C MET A 282 26.31 9.98 13.58
N ARG A 283 25.81 9.69 12.38
CA ARG A 283 24.39 9.73 12.04
C ARG A 283 23.83 8.33 11.91
N VAL A 284 22.65 8.14 12.47
CA VAL A 284 21.88 6.90 12.42
C VAL A 284 20.63 7.17 11.58
N TYR A 285 20.37 6.28 10.63
CA TYR A 285 19.27 6.38 9.70
C TYR A 285 18.43 5.11 9.70
N GLU A 286 17.14 5.24 9.48
CA GLU A 286 16.24 4.12 9.19
C GLU A 286 16.53 3.50 7.82
N ALA A 287 16.52 2.16 7.74
CA ALA A 287 16.86 1.41 6.53
C ALA A 287 15.98 0.15 6.30
N ASP A 288 14.77 0.10 6.86
CA ASP A 288 13.85 -1.05 6.84
C ASP A 288 13.44 -1.55 5.44
N SER A 289 13.43 -0.65 4.47
CA SER A 289 13.00 -0.88 3.10
C SER A 289 14.15 -0.84 2.10
N MET A 290 15.39 -0.83 2.61
CA MET A 290 16.59 -0.78 1.78
C MET A 290 16.79 -2.12 1.08
N PRO A 291 16.88 -2.11 -0.27
CA PRO A 291 17.21 -3.33 -0.98
C PRO A 291 18.59 -3.83 -0.53
N ARG A 292 18.76 -5.15 -0.51
CA ARG A 292 20.05 -5.76 -0.18
C ARG A 292 21.11 -5.24 -1.14
N LEU A 293 22.21 -4.73 -0.59
CA LEU A 293 23.38 -4.34 -1.37
C LEU A 293 23.97 -5.59 -2.04
N ASP A 294 24.07 -5.55 -3.38
CA ASP A 294 24.81 -6.54 -4.18
C ASP A 294 26.09 -5.89 -4.72
N PRO A 295 27.27 -6.23 -4.17
CA PRO A 295 28.56 -5.66 -4.60
C PRO A 295 28.91 -5.91 -6.07
N HIS A 296 28.25 -6.85 -6.76
CA HIS A 296 28.49 -7.07 -8.19
C HIS A 296 27.71 -6.09 -9.09
N LEU A 297 26.63 -5.51 -8.57
CA LEU A 297 25.78 -4.56 -9.29
C LEU A 297 26.04 -3.11 -8.86
N TRP A 298 26.66 -2.91 -7.70
CA TRP A 298 26.96 -1.61 -7.12
C TRP A 298 28.45 -1.47 -6.83
N SER A 299 29.08 -0.46 -7.45
CA SER A 299 30.53 -0.23 -7.37
C SER A 299 30.94 0.81 -6.32
N CYS A 300 29.99 1.47 -5.66
CA CYS A 300 30.27 2.52 -4.67
C CYS A 300 30.09 2.00 -3.23
N GLY A 301 30.34 2.86 -2.25
CA GLY A 301 30.18 2.51 -0.82
C GLY A 301 28.74 2.16 -0.42
N GLU A 302 28.59 1.60 0.77
CA GLU A 302 27.31 1.23 1.38
C GLU A 302 26.46 2.48 1.66
N HIS A 303 27.07 3.55 2.14
CA HIS A 303 26.38 4.81 2.35
C HIS A 303 25.92 5.47 1.04
N ALA A 304 26.70 5.32 -0.04
CA ALA A 304 26.28 5.75 -1.37
C ALA A 304 25.04 4.95 -1.84
N TRP A 305 24.97 3.66 -1.52
CA TRP A 305 23.80 2.81 -1.79
C TRP A 305 22.58 3.25 -0.98
N PHE A 306 22.79 3.55 0.31
CA PHE A 306 21.77 4.18 1.16
C PHE A 306 21.23 5.45 0.50
N CYS A 307 22.10 6.38 0.13
CA CYS A 307 21.67 7.63 -0.50
C CYS A 307 20.96 7.46 -1.84
N TYR A 308 21.36 6.48 -2.66
CA TYR A 308 20.71 6.17 -3.94
C TYR A 308 19.25 5.71 -3.79
N ASN A 309 18.94 4.96 -2.75
CA ASN A 309 17.61 4.42 -2.55
C ASN A 309 16.71 5.38 -1.75
N THR A 310 17.30 6.16 -0.83
CA THR A 310 16.56 7.07 0.05
C THR A 310 16.31 8.45 -0.57
N TYR A 311 17.30 9.01 -1.28
CA TYR A 311 17.25 10.39 -1.77
C TYR A 311 17.19 10.45 -3.30
N GLN A 312 16.05 10.91 -3.82
CA GLN A 312 15.81 11.02 -5.27
C GLN A 312 16.84 11.92 -5.98
N ASP A 313 17.22 13.04 -5.36
CA ASP A 313 18.19 13.98 -5.93
C ASP A 313 19.57 13.32 -6.10
N TYR A 314 20.02 12.59 -5.08
CA TYR A 314 21.26 11.81 -5.15
C TYR A 314 21.18 10.77 -6.28
N ARG A 315 20.05 10.05 -6.38
CA ARG A 315 19.82 9.07 -7.44
C ARG A 315 19.89 9.66 -8.84
N ILE A 316 19.31 10.84 -9.05
CA ILE A 316 19.35 11.55 -10.34
C ILE A 316 20.80 11.89 -10.71
N VAL A 317 21.54 12.50 -9.78
CA VAL A 317 22.94 12.89 -9.98
C VAL A 317 23.81 11.67 -10.27
N TYR A 318 23.64 10.60 -9.49
CA TYR A 318 24.35 9.33 -9.69
C TYR A 318 24.03 8.74 -11.07
N ASN A 319 22.73 8.61 -11.40
CA ASN A 319 22.32 8.00 -12.66
C ASN A 319 22.79 8.80 -13.88
N GLN A 320 22.82 10.13 -13.77
CA GLN A 320 23.41 10.99 -14.79
C GLN A 320 24.92 10.75 -14.92
N ASN A 321 25.65 10.61 -13.80
CA ASN A 321 27.09 10.35 -13.80
C ASN A 321 27.49 8.96 -14.31
N PHE A 322 26.65 7.95 -14.11
CA PHE A 322 26.96 6.57 -14.48
C PHE A 322 26.37 6.14 -15.82
N TYR A 323 25.19 6.67 -16.18
CA TYR A 323 24.42 6.23 -17.36
C TYR A 323 24.10 7.35 -18.35
N GLY A 324 24.53 8.58 -18.09
CA GLY A 324 24.38 9.69 -19.03
C GLY A 324 25.40 9.65 -20.18
N ASN A 325 25.17 10.47 -21.20
CA ASN A 325 26.02 10.53 -22.40
C ASN A 325 27.46 11.00 -22.13
N SER A 326 27.71 11.66 -21.00
CA SER A 326 29.03 12.13 -20.55
C SER A 326 29.42 11.50 -19.21
N ALA A 327 29.06 10.22 -19.02
CA ALA A 327 29.28 9.50 -17.78
C ALA A 327 30.76 9.40 -17.40
N LYS A 328 31.11 9.88 -16.20
CA LYS A 328 32.46 9.71 -15.62
C LYS A 328 32.58 8.40 -14.83
N LYS A 329 31.44 7.85 -14.36
CA LYS A 329 31.34 6.57 -13.65
C LYS A 329 32.19 6.49 -12.37
N ASP A 330 32.32 7.60 -11.67
CA ASP A 330 32.99 7.70 -10.38
C ASP A 330 31.97 7.86 -9.23
N CYS A 331 32.37 7.41 -8.04
CA CYS A 331 31.54 7.46 -6.83
C CYS A 331 31.64 8.79 -6.08
N GLU A 332 32.46 9.74 -6.55
CA GLU A 332 32.73 11.02 -5.88
C GLU A 332 31.89 12.17 -6.46
N VAL A 333 30.98 11.87 -7.38
CA VAL A 333 30.09 12.88 -7.98
C VAL A 333 29.26 13.57 -6.91
N LYS A 334 29.27 14.91 -6.93
CA LYS A 334 28.49 15.74 -6.02
C LYS A 334 27.37 16.45 -6.77
N GLY A 335 26.21 16.55 -6.12
CA GLY A 335 25.08 17.32 -6.62
C GLY A 335 25.43 18.81 -6.72
N PRO A 336 24.91 19.54 -7.72
CA PRO A 336 25.26 20.93 -7.94
C PRO A 336 24.68 21.83 -6.84
N TRP A 337 25.36 22.95 -6.57
CA TRP A 337 24.88 23.98 -5.65
C TRP A 337 24.13 25.04 -6.44
N LEU A 338 22.79 24.99 -6.40
CA LEU A 338 21.94 25.84 -7.24
C LEU A 338 20.96 26.66 -6.40
N CYS A 339 20.58 27.83 -6.91
CA CYS A 339 19.47 28.61 -6.37
C CYS A 339 18.18 27.79 -6.39
N LYS A 340 17.26 28.03 -5.44
CA LYS A 340 16.06 27.21 -5.24
C LYS A 340 15.30 26.87 -6.51
N GLU A 341 14.86 27.87 -7.28
CA GLU A 341 14.09 27.66 -8.52
C GLU A 341 14.91 26.91 -9.58
N SER A 342 16.20 27.22 -9.71
CA SER A 342 17.12 26.53 -10.62
C SER A 342 17.34 25.08 -10.21
N SER A 343 17.44 24.80 -8.91
CA SER A 343 17.54 23.44 -8.36
C SER A 343 16.28 22.64 -8.71
N ILE A 344 15.10 23.16 -8.37
CA ILE A 344 13.81 22.51 -8.66
C ILE A 344 13.68 22.22 -10.16
N GLY A 345 13.97 23.20 -11.01
CA GLY A 345 13.92 23.03 -12.47
C GLY A 345 14.93 22.01 -12.99
N TRP A 346 16.15 21.99 -12.45
CA TRP A 346 17.21 21.07 -12.88
C TRP A 346 16.85 19.61 -12.57
N TYR A 347 16.44 19.31 -11.33
CA TYR A 347 16.02 17.96 -10.97
C TYR A 347 14.75 17.53 -11.71
N ALA A 348 13.76 18.43 -11.86
CA ALA A 348 12.54 18.12 -12.60
C ALA A 348 12.81 17.73 -14.07
N ASN A 349 13.76 18.41 -14.74
CA ASN A 349 14.15 18.10 -16.11
C ASN A 349 14.84 16.73 -16.24
N LEU A 350 15.59 16.32 -15.23
CA LEU A 350 16.31 15.04 -15.24
C LEU A 350 15.49 13.88 -14.70
N GLN A 351 14.42 14.16 -13.94
CA GLN A 351 13.59 13.17 -13.26
C GLN A 351 13.06 12.08 -14.18
N SER A 352 12.56 12.44 -15.36
CA SER A 352 11.97 11.48 -16.32
C SER A 352 13.00 10.49 -16.87
N THR A 353 14.26 10.92 -16.98
CA THR A 353 15.34 10.12 -17.60
C THR A 353 16.17 9.38 -16.56
N TYR A 354 16.46 10.03 -15.43
CA TYR A 354 17.41 9.57 -14.41
C TYR A 354 16.79 9.40 -13.02
N GLY A 355 15.52 9.75 -12.81
CA GLY A 355 14.86 9.63 -11.51
C GLY A 355 14.38 8.21 -11.17
N GLY A 356 14.26 7.33 -12.17
CA GLY A 356 13.97 5.91 -11.99
C GLY A 356 15.17 5.14 -11.49
N ALA A 357 14.94 4.12 -10.67
CA ALA A 357 16.03 3.30 -10.17
C ALA A 357 16.47 2.28 -11.24
N ARG A 358 17.79 2.22 -11.48
CA ARG A 358 18.41 1.50 -12.61
C ARG A 358 19.20 0.25 -12.20
N VAL A 359 19.38 0.04 -10.90
CA VAL A 359 20.05 -1.13 -10.31
C VAL A 359 18.97 -2.02 -9.67
N LEU A 360 18.98 -3.32 -9.98
CA LEU A 360 17.97 -4.28 -9.50
C LEU A 360 17.90 -4.30 -7.96
N GLY A 361 16.69 -4.43 -7.41
CA GLY A 361 16.39 -4.39 -5.97
C GLY A 361 15.66 -3.11 -5.52
N SER A 362 15.80 -2.03 -6.28
CA SER A 362 15.25 -0.70 -5.97
C SER A 362 13.74 -0.57 -6.25
N ASN A 363 12.90 -1.24 -5.46
CA ASN A 363 11.45 -1.00 -5.52
C ASN A 363 11.13 0.38 -4.92
N GLY A 364 10.55 1.23 -5.78
CA GLY A 364 10.41 2.66 -5.55
C GLY A 364 9.59 3.04 -4.32
N TYR A 365 10.26 3.68 -3.36
CA TYR A 365 9.62 4.65 -2.49
C TYR A 365 9.53 5.99 -3.23
N TYR A 366 8.30 6.44 -3.47
CA TYR A 366 8.01 7.82 -3.81
C TYR A 366 7.82 8.59 -2.50
N ALA A 367 8.91 9.12 -1.95
CA ALA A 367 8.80 10.22 -0.99
C ALA A 367 8.42 11.46 -1.80
N GLY A 368 7.13 11.81 -1.80
CA GLY A 368 6.69 13.10 -2.32
C GLY A 368 7.34 14.20 -1.48
N SER A 369 8.33 14.89 -2.05
CA SER A 369 8.83 16.25 -1.73
C SER A 369 8.95 16.68 -0.25
N THR A 370 8.94 15.74 0.68
CA THR A 370 9.14 15.97 2.11
C THR A 370 10.41 15.23 2.45
N PHE A 371 11.45 16.04 2.68
CA PHE A 371 12.77 15.61 3.11
C PHE A 371 12.58 14.65 4.30
N PRO A 372 12.99 13.37 4.21
CA PRO A 372 12.93 12.50 5.36
C PRO A 372 13.82 13.11 6.45
N THR A 373 13.20 13.47 7.56
CA THR A 373 13.82 14.04 8.76
C THR A 373 14.28 12.93 9.72
N ASN A 374 14.27 11.68 9.25
CA ASN A 374 14.44 10.46 10.04
C ASN A 374 15.92 10.12 10.28
N ALA A 375 16.78 11.13 10.42
CA ALA A 375 18.18 10.97 10.76
C ALA A 375 18.42 11.62 12.11
N SER A 376 18.97 10.87 13.05
CA SER A 376 19.40 11.40 14.33
C SER A 376 20.91 11.51 14.39
N VAL A 377 21.37 12.48 15.19
CA VAL A 377 22.76 12.87 15.31
C VAL A 377 23.16 12.73 16.77
N GLN A 378 24.33 12.15 17.03
CA GLN A 378 24.99 12.18 18.33
C GLN A 378 26.46 12.56 18.18
#